data_AF-A0A1Z8Z1H2-F1
#
_entry.id   AF-A0A1Z8Z1H2-F1
#
_cell.length_a   1.000
_cell.length_b   1.000
_cell.length_c   1.000
_cell.angle_alpha   90.00
_cell.angle_beta   90.00
_cell.angle_gamma   90.00
#
_symmetry.space_group_name_H-M   'P 1'
#
loop_
_entity.id
_entity.type
_entity.pdbx_description
1 polymer ?
#
loop_
_entity_poly.entity_id
_entity_poly.type
_entity_poly.pdbx_seq_one_letter_code
_entity_poly.pdbx_strand_id
1 'polypeptide(L)'
;MLRFGMIFLKLIFIFFLSSCTLDEPNEFYSPAAGFLQVFITSDDADTTINILGIDYSISESDSMDLLVYQGKAYDLDSNYAILYKSINSWRQEEYTYNIIDWKSIDGYSDFKIFESHLPPMQYKSLNIGIIASVLEIGPYRIPVSLPSDVEGVLAIPVDFIVSENSVTKITLSIKPFESMTRYQDSYVFDRVLEVKSIEYFNDDLNAQILAEGDLP
;
A
#
# COMPACT_ATOMS: atom_id res chain seq x y z
N MET A 1 -22.20 -49.61 -52.64
CA MET A 1 -21.83 -48.17 -52.60
C MET A 1 -21.99 -47.51 -51.22
N LEU A 2 -22.92 -47.91 -50.35
CA LEU A 2 -23.11 -47.25 -49.04
C LEU A 2 -21.97 -47.37 -48.01
N ARG A 3 -21.15 -48.44 -48.05
CA ARG A 3 -20.09 -48.66 -47.03
C ARG A 3 -18.84 -47.79 -47.21
N PHE A 4 -18.56 -47.31 -48.42
CA PHE A 4 -17.41 -46.44 -48.68
C PHE A 4 -17.67 -44.98 -48.24
N GLY A 5 -18.90 -44.49 -48.38
CA GLY A 5 -19.28 -43.14 -47.95
C GLY A 5 -19.19 -42.94 -46.43
N MET A 6 -19.54 -43.97 -45.63
CA MET A 6 -19.47 -43.91 -44.18
C MET A 6 -18.03 -43.91 -43.63
N ILE A 7 -17.09 -44.55 -44.33
CA ILE A 7 -15.67 -44.56 -43.95
C ILE A 7 -15.04 -43.21 -44.29
N PHE A 8 -15.38 -42.65 -45.46
CA PHE A 8 -14.89 -41.33 -45.86
C PHE A 8 -15.41 -40.22 -44.94
N LEU A 9 -16.66 -40.29 -44.49
CA LEU A 9 -17.24 -39.36 -43.52
C LEU A 9 -16.57 -39.46 -42.14
N LYS A 10 -16.23 -40.67 -41.67
CA LYS A 10 -15.50 -40.86 -40.41
C LYS A 10 -14.06 -40.36 -40.47
N LEU A 11 -13.37 -40.53 -41.61
CA LEU A 11 -11.99 -40.05 -41.81
C LEU A 11 -11.92 -38.52 -41.87
N ILE A 12 -12.90 -37.86 -42.50
CA ILE A 12 -13.01 -36.40 -42.51
C ILE A 12 -13.30 -35.87 -41.10
N PHE A 13 -14.16 -36.53 -40.32
CA PHE A 13 -14.49 -36.11 -38.96
C PHE A 13 -13.30 -36.21 -37.99
N ILE A 14 -12.43 -37.21 -38.14
CA ILE A 14 -11.20 -37.34 -37.33
C ILE A 14 -10.16 -36.27 -37.74
N PHE A 15 -10.11 -35.87 -39.01
CA PHE A 15 -9.21 -34.82 -39.47
C PHE A 15 -9.60 -33.43 -38.93
N PHE A 16 -10.90 -33.16 -38.77
CA PHE A 16 -11.39 -31.91 -38.16
C PHE A 16 -11.25 -31.83 -36.63
N LEU A 17 -11.08 -32.96 -35.94
CA LEU A 17 -10.85 -32.99 -34.49
C LEU A 17 -9.37 -32.79 -34.10
N SER A 18 -8.46 -32.78 -35.08
CA SER A 18 -7.01 -32.78 -34.85
C SER A 18 -6.34 -31.41 -35.03
N SER A 19 -7.11 -30.33 -35.26
CA SER A 19 -6.57 -28.99 -35.53
C SER A 19 -7.18 -27.91 -34.65
N CYS A 20 -7.31 -28.22 -33.36
CA CYS A 20 -7.46 -27.21 -32.33
C CYS A 20 -6.42 -27.50 -31.24
N THR A 21 -5.14 -27.37 -31.59
CA THR A 21 -4.15 -27.00 -30.57
C THR A 21 -4.48 -25.54 -30.25
N LEU A 22 -5.21 -25.34 -29.15
CA LEU A 22 -5.22 -24.06 -28.44
C LEU A 22 -3.80 -23.87 -27.87
N ASP A 23 -2.83 -23.70 -28.75
CA ASP A 23 -1.59 -23.02 -28.38
C ASP A 23 -2.03 -21.56 -28.27
N GLU A 24 -2.41 -21.14 -27.06
CA GLU A 24 -2.54 -19.72 -26.76
C GLU A 24 -1.25 -19.05 -27.23
N PRO A 25 -1.31 -18.07 -28.15
CA PRO A 25 -0.12 -17.37 -28.55
C PRO A 25 0.50 -16.78 -27.29
N ASN A 26 1.80 -17.03 -27.07
CA ASN A 26 2.57 -16.40 -25.98
C ASN A 26 2.50 -14.85 -25.99
N GLU A 27 1.90 -14.26 -27.02
CA GLU A 27 1.65 -12.83 -27.20
C GLU A 27 0.38 -12.30 -26.49
N PHE A 28 -0.45 -13.17 -25.89
CA PHE A 28 -1.65 -12.76 -25.13
C PHE A 28 -1.50 -12.83 -23.60
N TYR A 29 -0.30 -13.12 -23.09
CA TYR A 29 -0.07 -13.07 -21.64
C TYR A 29 -0.11 -11.62 -21.16
N SER A 30 -1.21 -11.23 -20.50
CA SER A 30 -1.18 -10.08 -19.60
C SER A 30 -0.12 -10.38 -18.54
N PRO A 31 0.85 -9.48 -18.35
CA PRO A 31 1.94 -9.71 -17.43
C PRO A 31 1.40 -9.91 -16.01
N ALA A 32 2.08 -10.73 -15.21
CA ALA A 32 1.63 -10.99 -13.85
C ALA A 32 1.70 -9.71 -13.01
N ALA A 33 0.74 -9.51 -12.10
CA ALA A 33 0.81 -8.35 -11.22
C ALA A 33 2.04 -8.45 -10.32
N GLY A 34 2.67 -7.30 -10.06
CA GLY A 34 3.57 -7.16 -8.93
C GLY A 34 2.82 -6.75 -7.68
N PHE A 35 3.54 -6.71 -6.57
CA PHE A 35 2.97 -6.44 -5.26
C PHE A 35 3.59 -5.20 -4.65
N LEU A 36 2.77 -4.25 -4.19
CA LEU A 36 3.21 -3.05 -3.50
C LEU A 36 2.83 -3.14 -2.03
N GLN A 37 3.80 -2.94 -1.15
CA GLN A 37 3.60 -2.74 0.29
C GLN A 37 4.08 -1.35 0.67
N VAL A 38 3.25 -0.60 1.39
CA VAL A 38 3.60 0.70 1.93
C VAL A 38 3.58 0.63 3.45
N PHE A 39 4.70 1.03 4.04
CA PHE A 39 4.88 1.14 5.47
C PHE A 39 4.98 2.60 5.88
N ILE A 40 4.56 2.93 7.09
CA ILE A 40 4.82 4.21 7.74
C ILE A 40 5.59 3.97 9.03
N THR A 41 6.52 4.86 9.33
CA THR A 41 7.32 4.86 10.55
C THR A 41 7.55 6.30 10.98
N SER A 42 7.61 6.55 12.29
CA SER A 42 7.97 7.88 12.79
C SER A 42 9.48 8.08 12.73
N ASP A 43 9.93 9.33 12.57
CA ASP A 43 11.36 9.67 12.62
C ASP A 43 11.87 9.53 14.06
N ASP A 44 12.86 8.65 14.28
CA ASP A 44 13.46 8.39 15.60
C ASP A 44 14.13 9.62 16.24
N ALA A 45 14.38 10.69 15.47
CA ALA A 45 14.84 11.97 16.02
C ALA A 45 13.68 12.79 16.63
N ASP A 46 12.45 12.60 16.15
CA ASP A 46 11.28 13.38 16.55
C ASP A 46 10.58 12.78 17.78
N THR A 47 11.18 13.01 18.96
CA THR A 47 10.78 12.36 20.22
C THR A 47 10.28 13.33 21.30
N THR A 48 10.28 14.63 21.02
CA THR A 48 10.00 15.65 22.04
C THR A 48 9.00 16.68 21.53
N ILE A 49 8.01 17.00 22.36
CA ILE A 49 7.01 18.03 22.10
C ILE A 49 6.99 19.06 23.24
N ASN A 50 6.81 20.35 22.91
CA ASN A 50 6.61 21.39 23.91
C ASN A 50 5.12 21.61 24.18
N ILE A 51 4.68 21.33 25.41
CA ILE A 51 3.30 21.55 25.87
C ILE A 51 3.34 22.59 26.99
N LEU A 52 2.71 23.75 26.75
CA LEU A 52 2.61 24.85 27.73
C LEU A 52 3.97 25.33 28.27
N GLY A 53 5.02 25.28 27.45
CA GLY A 53 6.37 25.70 27.84
C GLY A 53 7.18 24.63 28.58
N ILE A 54 6.66 23.41 28.66
CA ILE A 54 7.36 22.24 29.22
C ILE A 54 7.61 21.25 28.09
N ASP A 55 8.85 20.78 27.98
CA ASP A 55 9.22 19.73 27.03
C ASP A 55 8.85 18.36 27.60
N TYR A 56 8.09 17.59 26.82
CA TYR A 56 7.73 16.22 27.09
C TYR A 56 8.44 15.31 26.09
N SER A 57 9.27 14.41 26.59
CA SER A 57 9.80 13.32 25.80
C SER A 57 8.80 12.17 25.76
N ILE A 58 8.72 11.53 24.62
CA ILE A 58 7.86 10.38 24.39
C ILE A 58 8.16 9.21 25.33
N SER A 59 7.11 8.49 25.72
CA SER A 59 7.14 7.30 26.54
C SER A 59 6.29 6.18 25.93
N GLU A 60 6.50 4.95 26.41
CA GLU A 60 5.75 3.76 25.93
C GLU A 60 4.24 3.80 26.25
N SER A 61 3.81 4.70 27.14
CA SER A 61 2.39 4.90 27.47
C SER A 61 1.70 5.96 26.63
N ASP A 62 2.46 6.75 25.86
CA ASP A 62 1.92 7.84 25.06
C ASP A 62 1.32 7.29 23.76
N SER A 63 0.34 8.00 23.22
CA SER A 63 -0.28 7.59 21.96
C SER A 63 -0.74 8.76 21.10
N MET A 64 -0.75 8.52 19.79
CA MET A 64 -1.28 9.43 18.80
C MET A 64 -2.01 8.61 17.75
N ASP A 65 -3.32 8.83 17.68
CA ASP A 65 -4.18 8.16 16.73
C ASP A 65 -3.92 8.70 15.33
N LEU A 66 -3.51 7.81 14.42
CA LEU A 66 -3.37 8.07 12.99
C LEU A 66 -4.23 7.09 12.20
N LEU A 67 -5.38 7.56 11.73
CA LEU A 67 -6.21 6.83 10.79
C LEU A 67 -5.61 6.92 9.39
N VAL A 68 -5.29 5.77 8.81
CA VAL A 68 -4.88 5.67 7.41
C VAL A 68 -5.99 5.00 6.60
N TYR A 69 -6.33 5.61 5.47
CA TYR A 69 -7.37 5.16 4.55
C TYR A 69 -7.00 5.53 3.11
N GLN A 70 -7.72 5.01 2.12
CA GLN A 70 -7.61 5.35 0.70
C GLN A 70 -6.18 5.41 0.12
N GLY A 71 -5.52 4.24 0.05
CA GLY A 71 -4.21 4.08 -0.58
C GLY A 71 -4.31 3.76 -2.07
N LYS A 72 -3.61 4.51 -2.93
CA LYS A 72 -3.56 4.25 -4.37
C LYS A 72 -2.26 4.74 -5.00
N ALA A 73 -1.68 3.91 -5.87
CA ALA A 73 -0.57 4.32 -6.74
C ALA A 73 -1.10 4.90 -8.06
N TYR A 74 -0.46 5.95 -8.54
CA TYR A 74 -0.74 6.56 -9.84
C TYR A 74 0.51 6.58 -10.72
N ASP A 75 0.29 6.35 -12.00
CA ASP A 75 1.28 6.59 -13.04
C ASP A 75 0.99 7.91 -13.78
N LEU A 76 1.88 8.30 -14.70
CA LEU A 76 1.75 9.54 -15.47
C LEU A 76 0.70 9.48 -16.60
N ASP A 77 0.35 8.30 -17.11
CA ASP A 77 -0.18 8.14 -18.48
C ASP A 77 -1.34 7.13 -18.67
N SER A 78 -1.85 6.51 -17.61
CA SER A 78 -2.70 5.32 -17.76
C SER A 78 -4.19 5.62 -17.88
N ASN A 79 -4.68 5.32 -19.09
CA ASN A 79 -6.08 5.03 -19.38
C ASN A 79 -6.41 3.53 -19.18
N TYR A 80 -5.58 2.76 -18.47
CA TYR A 80 -5.80 1.32 -18.29
C TYR A 80 -6.89 1.07 -17.23
N ALA A 81 -7.89 0.26 -17.60
CA ALA A 81 -8.76 -0.35 -16.64
C ALA A 81 -7.97 -1.43 -15.88
N ILE A 82 -7.79 -1.26 -14.58
CA ILE A 82 -7.14 -2.27 -13.74
C ILE A 82 -8.11 -3.45 -13.61
N LEU A 83 -7.88 -4.49 -14.40
CA LEU A 83 -8.65 -5.74 -14.34
C LEU A 83 -7.98 -6.67 -13.34
N TYR A 84 -8.47 -6.66 -12.13
CA TYR A 84 -8.02 -7.58 -11.10
C TYR A 84 -8.55 -9.00 -11.37
N LYS A 85 -7.69 -10.02 -11.23
CA LYS A 85 -8.09 -11.43 -11.35
C LYS A 85 -8.97 -11.92 -10.19
N SER A 86 -9.00 -11.22 -9.06
CA SER A 86 -9.75 -11.58 -7.85
C SER A 86 -10.36 -10.34 -7.21
N ILE A 87 -11.51 -10.50 -6.55
CA ILE A 87 -12.15 -9.44 -5.76
C ILE A 87 -11.35 -9.03 -4.53
N ASN A 88 -10.35 -9.83 -4.12
CA ASN A 88 -9.48 -9.59 -2.96
C ASN A 88 -8.13 -8.95 -3.32
N SER A 89 -7.88 -8.66 -4.59
CA SER A 89 -6.63 -8.05 -5.06
C SER A 89 -6.37 -6.62 -4.56
N TRP A 90 -7.44 -5.99 -4.05
CA TRP A 90 -7.43 -4.70 -3.38
C TRP A 90 -7.88 -4.97 -1.94
N ARG A 91 -6.94 -5.01 -1.00
CA ARG A 91 -7.27 -5.03 0.43
C ARG A 91 -6.71 -3.75 1.02
N GLN A 92 -7.59 -2.77 1.16
CA GLN A 92 -7.27 -1.53 1.82
C GLN A 92 -7.83 -1.61 3.23
N GLU A 93 -6.95 -1.81 4.19
CA GLU A 93 -7.33 -1.80 5.60
C GLU A 93 -7.46 -0.34 6.03
N GLU A 94 -8.67 0.05 6.43
CA GLU A 94 -8.86 1.27 7.19
C GLU A 94 -8.54 0.94 8.64
N TYR A 95 -7.45 1.51 9.16
CA TYR A 95 -6.96 1.19 10.48
C TYR A 95 -6.37 2.41 11.16
N THR A 96 -6.56 2.49 12.48
CA THR A 96 -5.97 3.53 13.33
C THR A 96 -4.71 2.98 13.96
N TYR A 97 -3.58 3.61 13.67
CA TYR A 97 -2.28 3.26 14.22
C TYR A 97 -1.90 4.23 15.33
N ASN A 98 -1.22 3.73 16.36
CA ASN A 98 -0.49 4.61 17.27
C ASN A 98 0.82 5.02 16.59
N ILE A 99 0.84 6.16 15.90
CA ILE A 99 2.02 6.56 15.11
C ILE A 99 3.22 6.92 15.99
N ILE A 100 2.98 7.18 17.27
CA ILE A 100 4.03 7.40 18.26
C ILE A 100 4.22 6.17 19.17
N ASP A 101 3.93 4.96 18.68
CA ASP A 101 4.24 3.73 19.42
C ASP A 101 5.75 3.59 19.58
N TRP A 102 6.24 3.96 20.77
CA TRP A 102 7.66 3.97 21.11
C TRP A 102 8.04 2.74 21.92
N LYS A 103 9.10 2.07 21.50
CA LYS A 103 9.73 0.97 22.24
C LYS A 103 11.11 1.42 22.68
N SER A 104 11.37 1.42 23.98
CA SER A 104 12.61 2.00 24.55
C SER A 104 13.93 1.48 23.96
N ILE A 105 13.92 0.28 23.35
CA ILE A 105 15.10 -0.35 22.73
C ILE A 105 15.07 -0.24 21.20
N ASP A 106 13.88 -0.34 20.60
CA ASP A 106 13.72 -0.52 19.15
C ASP A 106 13.31 0.76 18.41
N GLY A 107 13.02 1.84 19.15
CA GLY A 107 12.54 3.10 18.57
C GLY A 107 11.05 3.05 18.22
N TYR A 108 10.66 3.79 17.19
CA TYR A 108 9.29 3.78 16.69
C TYR A 108 8.94 2.47 15.97
N SER A 109 7.70 2.00 16.17
CA SER A 109 7.18 0.84 15.43
C SER A 109 6.90 1.17 13.95
N ASP A 110 7.23 0.21 13.08
CA ASP A 110 6.83 0.23 11.67
C ASP A 110 5.42 -0.34 11.49
N PHE A 111 4.58 0.35 10.72
CA PHE A 111 3.23 -0.09 10.41
C PHE A 111 3.04 -0.29 8.90
N LYS A 112 2.55 -1.46 8.49
CA LYS A 112 2.07 -1.68 7.11
C LYS A 112 0.72 -1.00 6.97
N ILE A 113 0.64 0.04 6.15
CA ILE A 113 -0.56 0.88 6.00
C ILE A 113 -1.35 0.62 4.73
N PHE A 114 -0.71 0.05 3.71
CA PHE A 114 -1.36 -0.24 2.45
C PHE A 114 -0.65 -1.37 1.72
N GLU A 115 -1.43 -2.20 1.06
CA GLU A 115 -0.96 -3.32 0.27
C GLU A 115 -1.83 -3.50 -0.98
N SER A 116 -1.21 -3.68 -2.15
CA SER A 116 -1.97 -3.77 -3.40
C SER A 116 -1.23 -4.52 -4.50
N HIS A 117 -2.00 -5.27 -5.29
CA HIS A 117 -1.53 -5.81 -6.55
C HIS A 117 -1.59 -4.74 -7.64
N LEU A 118 -0.46 -4.49 -8.28
CA LEU A 118 -0.33 -3.46 -9.30
C LEU A 118 0.21 -4.08 -10.60
N PRO A 119 -0.27 -3.61 -11.77
CA PRO A 119 0.37 -3.92 -13.03
C PRO A 119 1.87 -3.57 -12.99
N PRO A 120 2.71 -4.38 -13.65
CA PRO A 120 4.13 -4.11 -13.70
C PRO A 120 4.41 -2.92 -14.62
N MET A 121 4.75 -1.79 -14.02
CA MET A 121 5.06 -0.54 -14.72
C MET A 121 5.75 0.46 -13.78
N GLN A 122 6.04 1.65 -14.32
CA GLN A 122 6.54 2.77 -13.54
C GLN A 122 5.39 3.61 -12.99
N TYR A 123 5.47 3.93 -11.70
CA TYR A 123 4.56 4.78 -10.96
C TYR A 123 5.27 6.07 -10.51
N LYS A 124 4.48 7.10 -10.25
CA LYS A 124 4.95 8.49 -10.06
C LYS A 124 4.39 9.17 -8.81
N SER A 125 3.28 8.66 -8.26
CA SER A 125 2.80 9.10 -6.97
C SER A 125 2.09 8.01 -6.20
N LEU A 126 2.08 8.18 -4.88
CA LEU A 126 1.21 7.47 -3.96
C LEU A 126 0.22 8.48 -3.40
N ASN A 127 -1.07 8.17 -3.47
CA ASN A 127 -2.09 8.93 -2.77
C ASN A 127 -2.53 8.14 -1.55
N ILE A 128 -2.56 8.79 -0.39
CA ILE A 128 -2.91 8.17 0.89
C ILE A 128 -3.79 9.14 1.67
N GLY A 129 -4.92 8.64 2.18
CA GLY A 129 -5.75 9.29 3.18
C GLY A 129 -5.16 9.15 4.57
N ILE A 130 -4.93 10.26 5.26
CA ILE A 130 -4.38 10.28 6.62
C ILE A 130 -5.11 11.32 7.46
N ILE A 131 -5.64 10.90 8.60
CA ILE A 131 -6.28 11.78 9.59
C ILE A 131 -5.70 11.45 10.97
N ALA A 132 -5.35 12.48 11.74
CA ALA A 132 -5.05 12.34 13.16
C ALA A 132 -6.22 12.90 13.99
N SER A 133 -6.47 12.32 15.17
CA SER A 133 -7.63 12.70 16.00
C SER A 133 -7.26 13.11 17.43
N VAL A 134 -6.36 12.39 18.08
CA VAL A 134 -6.04 12.58 19.50
C VAL A 134 -4.56 12.32 19.75
N LEU A 135 -3.95 13.17 20.56
CA LEU A 135 -2.63 13.00 21.15
C LEU A 135 -2.77 12.83 22.67
N GLU A 136 -2.28 11.73 23.20
CA GLU A 136 -2.17 11.44 24.63
C GLU A 136 -0.68 11.44 25.01
N ILE A 137 -0.23 12.48 25.71
CA ILE A 137 1.15 12.60 26.21
C ILE A 137 1.13 12.95 27.70
N GLY A 138 1.69 12.05 28.52
CA GLY A 138 1.66 12.15 29.97
C GLY A 138 0.23 12.34 30.50
N PRO A 139 -0.08 13.46 31.20
CA PRO A 139 -1.43 13.71 31.71
C PRO A 139 -2.38 14.36 30.68
N TYR A 140 -1.88 14.73 29.50
CA TYR A 140 -2.66 15.50 28.54
C TYR A 140 -3.32 14.61 27.50
N ARG A 141 -4.57 14.92 27.21
CA ARG A 141 -5.32 14.40 26.07
C ARG A 141 -5.74 15.58 25.21
N ILE A 142 -5.09 15.75 24.08
CA ILE A 142 -5.17 16.94 23.25
C ILE A 142 -5.81 16.57 21.92
N PRO A 143 -6.90 17.25 21.51
CA PRO A 143 -7.47 17.06 20.18
C PRO A 143 -6.46 17.43 19.09
N VAL A 144 -6.39 16.60 18.06
CA VAL A 144 -5.61 16.86 16.85
C VAL A 144 -6.58 17.01 15.69
N SER A 145 -6.33 18.01 14.85
CA SER A 145 -7.15 18.32 13.68
C SER A 145 -6.26 18.50 12.46
N LEU A 146 -6.81 18.25 11.27
CA LEU A 146 -6.18 18.68 10.04
C LEU A 146 -6.42 20.18 9.82
N PRO A 147 -5.53 20.87 9.08
CA PRO A 147 -5.82 22.22 8.60
C PRO A 147 -7.16 22.24 7.84
N SER A 148 -7.93 23.30 8.03
CA SER A 148 -9.30 23.40 7.47
C SER A 148 -9.34 23.48 5.94
N ASP A 149 -8.21 23.77 5.31
CA ASP A 149 -8.03 23.96 3.88
C ASP A 149 -7.35 22.77 3.19
N VAL A 150 -7.02 21.70 3.93
CA VAL A 150 -6.32 20.54 3.40
C VAL A 150 -7.22 19.30 3.41
N GLU A 151 -7.27 18.59 2.29
CA GLU A 151 -7.99 17.33 2.18
C GLU A 151 -7.35 16.22 3.03
N GLY A 152 -8.15 15.26 3.46
CA GLY A 152 -7.66 14.09 4.19
C GLY A 152 -6.75 13.19 3.33
N VAL A 153 -6.87 13.27 1.99
CA VAL A 153 -6.01 12.55 1.04
C VAL A 153 -4.88 13.45 0.57
N LEU A 154 -3.65 12.99 0.71
CA LEU A 154 -2.46 13.66 0.20
C LEU A 154 -1.83 12.85 -0.94
N ALA A 155 -1.20 13.55 -1.88
CA ALA A 155 -0.39 12.96 -2.95
C ALA A 155 1.10 13.09 -2.60
N ILE A 156 1.80 11.97 -2.55
CA ILE A 156 3.22 11.85 -2.26
C ILE A 156 3.93 11.60 -3.60
N PRO A 157 4.66 12.58 -4.16
CA PRO A 157 5.38 12.40 -5.40
C PRO A 157 6.56 11.45 -5.17
N VAL A 158 6.54 10.29 -5.84
CA VAL A 158 7.58 9.26 -5.69
C VAL A 158 7.65 8.40 -6.95
N ASP A 159 8.86 8.28 -7.49
CA ASP A 159 9.15 7.43 -8.64
C ASP A 159 9.49 6.02 -8.17
N PHE A 160 8.71 5.02 -8.61
CA PHE A 160 9.02 3.61 -8.33
C PHE A 160 8.56 2.70 -9.47
N ILE A 161 9.08 1.47 -9.49
CA ILE A 161 8.77 0.47 -10.51
C ILE A 161 8.16 -0.74 -9.81
N VAL A 162 7.03 -1.21 -10.29
CA VAL A 162 6.48 -2.52 -9.92
C VAL A 162 6.88 -3.50 -11.01
N SER A 163 7.46 -4.64 -10.62
CA SER A 163 7.86 -5.71 -11.54
C SER A 163 6.98 -6.94 -11.36
N GLU A 164 6.85 -7.74 -12.42
CA GLU A 164 6.09 -8.98 -12.39
C GLU A 164 6.55 -9.89 -11.25
N ASN A 165 5.58 -10.46 -10.53
CA ASN A 165 5.81 -11.40 -9.43
C ASN A 165 6.76 -10.92 -8.32
N SER A 166 7.11 -9.64 -8.30
CA SER A 166 8.06 -9.05 -7.35
C SER A 166 7.34 -8.19 -6.31
N VAL A 167 7.98 -7.98 -5.17
CA VAL A 167 7.47 -7.08 -4.11
C VAL A 167 8.25 -5.78 -4.14
N THR A 168 7.53 -4.67 -4.22
CA THR A 168 8.04 -3.32 -4.00
C THR A 168 7.58 -2.86 -2.63
N LYS A 169 8.53 -2.56 -1.74
CA LYS A 169 8.24 -2.00 -0.41
C LYS A 169 8.64 -0.53 -0.40
N ILE A 170 7.71 0.33 0.00
CA ILE A 170 7.96 1.75 0.19
C ILE A 170 7.78 2.07 1.66
N THR A 171 8.80 2.66 2.28
CA THR A 171 8.75 3.09 3.67
C THR A 171 8.63 4.61 3.70
N LEU A 172 7.55 5.10 4.29
CA LEU A 172 7.31 6.51 4.54
C LEU A 172 7.76 6.86 5.96
N SER A 173 8.46 7.98 6.11
CA SER A 173 8.77 8.56 7.40
C SER A 173 7.84 9.74 7.67
N ILE A 174 7.32 9.81 8.89
CA ILE A 174 6.54 10.94 9.38
C ILE A 174 7.22 11.55 10.59
N LYS A 175 7.13 12.86 10.73
CA LYS A 175 7.60 13.56 11.92
C LYS A 175 6.40 14.02 12.75
N PRO A 176 5.91 13.20 13.69
CA PRO A 176 4.64 13.46 14.37
C PRO A 176 4.62 14.82 15.07
N PHE A 177 5.65 15.21 15.81
CA PHE A 177 5.67 16.45 16.57
C PHE A 177 6.14 17.65 15.75
N GLU A 178 7.11 17.50 14.84
CA GLU A 178 7.47 18.59 13.92
C GLU A 178 6.30 18.94 12.98
N SER A 179 5.44 17.98 12.65
CA SER A 179 4.22 18.20 11.85
C SER A 179 3.07 18.81 12.66
N MET A 180 3.23 19.05 13.96
CA MET A 180 2.20 19.64 14.81
C MET A 180 2.45 21.12 15.08
N THR A 181 1.43 21.93 14.83
CA THR A 181 1.39 23.32 15.25
C THR A 181 0.29 23.51 16.28
N ARG A 182 0.63 24.10 17.43
CA ARG A 182 -0.36 24.40 18.46
C ARG A 182 -1.33 25.46 17.98
N TYR A 183 -2.63 25.21 18.16
CA TYR A 183 -3.69 26.18 17.92
C TYR A 183 -4.67 26.19 19.09
N GLN A 184 -4.60 27.22 19.93
CA GLN A 184 -5.39 27.31 21.16
C GLN A 184 -5.18 26.09 22.08
N ASP A 185 -6.22 25.27 22.23
CA ASP A 185 -6.26 24.05 23.06
C ASP A 185 -6.15 22.77 22.23
N SER A 186 -5.87 22.87 20.94
CA SER A 186 -5.66 21.73 20.03
C SER A 186 -4.32 21.82 19.30
N TYR A 187 -3.98 20.74 18.61
CA TYR A 187 -2.93 20.72 17.60
C TYR A 187 -3.52 20.64 16.20
N VAL A 188 -2.86 21.32 15.27
CA VAL A 188 -3.08 21.18 13.83
C VAL A 188 -1.94 20.34 13.27
N PHE A 189 -2.28 19.27 12.55
CA PHE A 189 -1.34 18.29 12.04
C PHE A 189 -1.24 18.38 10.51
N ASP A 190 -0.10 18.89 10.02
CA ASP A 190 0.11 19.19 8.59
C ASP A 190 0.70 18.00 7.80
N ARG A 191 0.84 16.83 8.44
CA ARG A 191 1.25 15.55 7.81
C ARG A 191 2.46 15.69 6.89
N VAL A 192 3.61 16.06 7.43
CA VAL A 192 4.86 16.08 6.66
C VAL A 192 5.37 14.66 6.53
N LEU A 193 5.25 14.11 5.31
CA LEU A 193 5.67 12.76 4.96
C LEU A 193 6.85 12.79 3.98
N GLU A 194 7.82 11.91 4.23
CA GLU A 194 9.00 11.74 3.39
C GLU A 194 9.18 10.27 3.00
N VAL A 195 9.73 10.02 1.81
CA VAL A 195 10.07 8.64 1.41
C VAL A 195 11.42 8.27 2.00
N LYS A 196 11.42 7.37 2.99
CA LYS A 196 12.62 6.88 3.67
C LYS A 196 13.37 5.84 2.84
N SER A 197 12.65 4.87 2.28
CA SER A 197 13.25 3.83 1.44
C SER A 197 12.28 3.28 0.39
N ILE A 198 12.87 2.76 -0.69
CA ILE A 198 12.20 1.94 -1.69
C ILE A 198 13.05 0.68 -1.87
N GLU A 199 12.47 -0.47 -1.56
CA GLU A 199 13.13 -1.77 -1.58
C GLU A 199 12.42 -2.71 -2.56
N TYR A 200 13.20 -3.51 -3.28
CA TYR A 200 12.71 -4.44 -4.29
C TYR A 200 13.11 -5.86 -3.89
N PHE A 201 12.12 -6.75 -3.79
CA PHE A 201 12.31 -8.15 -3.42
C PHE A 201 11.83 -9.07 -4.54
N ASN A 202 12.55 -10.17 -4.72
CA ASN A 202 12.29 -11.17 -5.76
C ASN A 202 11.08 -12.09 -5.42
N ASP A 203 10.75 -12.95 -6.37
CA ASP A 203 9.59 -13.86 -6.40
C ASP A 203 9.36 -14.70 -5.12
N ASP A 204 10.42 -15.06 -4.40
CA ASP A 204 10.31 -15.91 -3.20
C ASP A 204 9.50 -15.24 -2.08
N LEU A 205 9.59 -13.92 -1.92
CA LEU A 205 8.82 -13.17 -0.92
C LEU A 205 7.36 -13.01 -1.36
N ASN A 206 7.12 -12.82 -2.65
CA ASN A 206 5.77 -12.72 -3.19
C ASN A 206 4.98 -14.02 -2.97
N ALA A 207 5.62 -15.17 -3.19
CA ALA A 207 5.00 -16.48 -2.92
C ALA A 207 4.63 -16.68 -1.44
N GLN A 208 5.43 -16.16 -0.51
CA GLN A 208 5.14 -16.21 0.93
C GLN A 208 3.96 -15.31 1.30
N ILE A 209 3.93 -14.07 0.81
CA ILE A 209 2.83 -13.14 1.09
C ILE A 209 1.50 -13.66 0.55
N LEU A 210 1.50 -14.22 -0.66
CA LEU A 210 0.30 -14.85 -1.23
C LEU A 210 -0.18 -16.04 -0.38
N ALA A 211 0.73 -16.86 0.13
CA ALA A 211 0.38 -17.99 1.00
C ALA A 211 -0.20 -17.56 2.36
N GLU A 212 0.23 -16.41 2.88
CA GLU A 212 -0.29 -15.84 4.14
C GLU A 212 -1.63 -15.11 3.94
N GLY A 213 -1.85 -14.47 2.79
CA GLY A 213 -3.08 -13.75 2.46
C GLY A 213 -4.29 -14.63 2.14
N ASP A 214 -4.06 -15.89 1.77
CA ASP A 214 -5.09 -16.89 1.46
C ASP A 214 -5.58 -17.71 2.68
N LEU A 215 -5.06 -17.41 3.88
CA LEU A 215 -5.56 -18.01 5.11
C LEU A 215 -6.83 -17.28 5.61
N PRO A 216 -7.93 -18.00 5.91
CA PRO A 216 -9.23 -17.43 6.24
C PRO A 216 -9.27 -16.72 7.59
#